data_AF-A0A842YJL6-F1
#
_entry.id   AF-A0A842YJL6-F1
#
_cell.length_a   1.000
_cell.length_b   1.000
_cell.length_c   1.000
_cell.angle_alpha   90.00
_cell.angle_beta   90.00
_cell.angle_gamma   90.00
#
_symmetry.space_group_name_H-M   'P 1'
#
loop_
_entity.id
_entity.type
_entity.pdbx_description
1 polymer ?
#
loop_
_entity_poly.entity_id
_entity_poly.type
_entity_poly.pdbx_seq_one_letter_code
_entity_poly.pdbx_strand_id
1 'polypeptide(L)'
;MNLYGLKVIDIHSHFPVQRPGGRNWRERLVERYGEHRADIILENSRMYRDKWRRMWAFEPPEEDVHSDDEQAKRWITDMDAKGLERVNFVMGGGNDNLAQIVKQYPERFTGFAHHNLFEEGAAAELERAVTE
;
A
#
# COMPACT_ATOMS: atom_id res chain seq x y z
N MET A 1 -14.53 7.88 -19.98
CA MET A 1 -15.18 9.14 -19.57
C MET A 1 -16.29 8.83 -18.58
N ASN A 2 -16.24 9.43 -17.39
CA ASN A 2 -17.32 9.31 -16.40
C ASN A 2 -18.61 9.92 -16.98
N LEU A 3 -19.69 9.12 -17.05
CA LEU A 3 -20.99 9.49 -17.62
C LEU A 3 -21.65 10.72 -16.96
N TYR A 4 -21.20 11.13 -15.77
CA TYR A 4 -21.79 12.22 -14.99
C TYR A 4 -20.82 13.39 -14.73
N GLY A 5 -19.62 13.38 -15.32
CA GLY A 5 -18.61 14.42 -15.08
C GLY A 5 -18.09 14.49 -13.64
N LEU A 6 -18.33 13.46 -12.82
CA LEU A 6 -17.86 13.42 -11.43
C LEU A 6 -16.35 13.15 -11.39
N LYS A 7 -15.64 13.90 -10.55
CA LYS A 7 -14.23 13.62 -10.23
C LYS A 7 -14.19 12.67 -9.04
N VAL A 8 -13.65 11.47 -9.26
CA VAL A 8 -13.52 10.46 -8.21
C VAL A 8 -12.09 10.45 -7.72
N ILE A 9 -11.93 10.53 -6.40
CA ILE A 9 -10.64 10.43 -5.72
C ILE A 9 -10.70 9.21 -4.81
N ASP A 10 -9.77 8.28 -4.99
CA ASP A 10 -9.57 7.19 -4.03
C ASP A 10 -8.66 7.70 -2.91
N ILE A 11 -9.18 7.77 -1.69
CA ILE A 11 -8.44 8.32 -0.54
C ILE A 11 -7.60 7.27 0.21
N HIS A 12 -7.82 5.98 -0.05
CA HIS A 12 -7.22 4.91 0.74
C HIS A 12 -6.74 3.76 -0.13
N SER A 13 -5.55 3.92 -0.68
CA SER A 13 -4.84 2.87 -1.41
C SER A 13 -3.48 2.57 -0.81
N HIS A 14 -3.00 1.34 -0.99
CA HIS A 14 -1.62 0.97 -0.65
C HIS A 14 -0.83 0.84 -1.94
N PHE A 15 0.27 1.59 -2.06
CA PHE A 15 1.15 1.43 -3.21
C PHE A 15 1.89 0.08 -3.09
N PRO A 16 1.89 -0.76 -4.14
CA PRO A 16 2.44 -2.11 -4.08
C PRO A 16 3.98 -2.09 -4.13
N VAL A 17 4.61 -1.76 -3.00
CA VAL A 17 6.07 -1.80 -2.87
C VAL A 17 6.51 -3.23 -2.57
N GLN A 18 7.31 -3.79 -3.46
CA GLN A 18 7.90 -5.10 -3.25
C GLN A 18 9.21 -4.96 -2.47
N ARG A 19 9.15 -5.16 -1.15
CA ARG A 19 10.35 -5.19 -0.31
C ARG A 19 11.07 -6.55 -0.44
N PRO A 20 12.37 -6.57 -0.77
CA PRO A 20 13.17 -7.81 -0.82
C PRO A 20 13.21 -8.61 0.50
N GLY A 21 12.88 -7.98 1.64
CA GLY A 21 12.91 -8.58 2.99
C GLY A 21 11.56 -8.94 3.62
N GLY A 22 10.46 -8.89 2.87
CA GLY A 22 9.11 -9.22 3.39
C GLY A 22 8.91 -10.68 3.82
N ARG A 23 9.88 -11.56 3.56
CA ARG A 23 9.74 -13.02 3.66
C ARG A 23 9.86 -13.59 5.08
N ASN A 24 10.38 -12.83 6.05
CA ASN A 24 10.62 -13.34 7.41
C ASN A 24 9.41 -13.17 8.35
N TRP A 25 8.21 -12.94 7.81
CA TRP A 25 6.99 -12.76 8.60
C TRP A 25 6.72 -13.94 9.53
N ARG A 26 6.89 -15.17 9.05
CA ARG A 26 6.72 -16.37 9.88
C ARG A 26 7.74 -16.42 11.01
N GLU A 27 9.02 -16.22 10.71
CA GLU A 27 10.10 -16.24 11.70
C GLU A 27 9.83 -15.25 12.85
N ARG A 28 9.43 -14.01 12.52
CA ARG A 28 9.05 -13.01 13.53
C ARG A 28 7.86 -13.44 14.39
N LEU A 29 6.86 -14.10 13.79
CA LEU A 29 5.72 -14.63 14.54
C LEU A 29 6.13 -15.77 15.48
N VAL A 30 7.00 -16.67 15.01
CA VAL A 30 7.50 -17.79 15.82
C VAL A 30 8.34 -17.28 16.98
N GLU A 31 9.26 -16.34 16.73
CA GLU A 31 10.09 -15.74 17.77
C GLU A 31 9.23 -15.09 18.87
N ARG A 32 8.14 -14.43 18.49
CA ARG A 32 7.29 -13.69 19.42
C ARG A 32 6.24 -14.54 20.14
N TYR A 33 5.70 -15.57 19.48
CA TYR A 33 4.50 -16.28 19.95
C TYR A 33 4.65 -17.81 19.99
N GLY A 34 5.74 -18.36 19.46
CA GLY A 34 5.96 -19.79 19.28
C GLY A 34 5.29 -20.38 18.04
N GLU A 35 5.75 -21.56 17.62
CA GLU A 35 5.33 -22.27 16.41
C GLU A 35 3.80 -22.42 16.31
N HIS A 36 3.18 -22.98 17.35
CA HIS A 36 1.74 -23.30 17.33
C HIS A 36 0.86 -22.06 17.12
N ARG A 37 1.17 -20.95 17.81
CA ARG A 37 0.41 -19.69 17.63
C ARG A 37 0.69 -19.05 16.29
N ALA A 38 1.93 -19.10 15.81
CA ALA A 38 2.27 -18.60 14.49
C ALA A 38 1.48 -19.31 13.38
N ASP A 39 1.31 -20.63 13.48
CA ASP A 39 0.53 -21.40 12.50
C ASP A 39 -0.96 -21.00 12.51
N ILE A 40 -1.58 -20.86 13.69
CA ILE A 40 -2.97 -20.38 13.83
C ILE A 40 -3.14 -19.00 13.20
N ILE A 41 -2.22 -18.07 13.45
CA ILE A 41 -2.28 -16.71 12.90
C ILE A 41 -2.21 -16.75 11.37
N LEU A 42 -1.28 -17.54 10.83
CA LEU A 42 -1.10 -17.66 9.38
C LEU A 42 -2.29 -18.33 8.70
N GLU A 43 -2.84 -19.39 9.31
CA GLU A 43 -4.04 -20.07 8.81
C GLU A 43 -5.24 -19.14 8.78
N ASN A 44 -5.51 -18.44 9.89
CA ASN A 44 -6.60 -17.47 9.97
C ASN A 44 -6.41 -16.33 8.95
N SER A 45 -5.19 -15.80 8.81
CA SER A 45 -4.88 -14.76 7.81
C SER A 45 -5.19 -15.23 6.38
N ARG A 46 -4.80 -16.46 6.02
CA ARG A 46 -5.13 -17.07 4.71
C ARG A 46 -6.64 -17.19 4.54
N MET A 47 -7.33 -17.78 5.51
CA MET A 47 -8.78 -17.98 5.48
C MET A 47 -9.54 -16.66 5.29
N TYR A 48 -9.21 -15.62 6.07
CA TYR A 48 -9.87 -14.32 5.95
C TYR A 48 -9.63 -13.69 4.59
N ARG A 49 -8.40 -13.70 4.10
CA ARG A 49 -8.05 -13.15 2.79
C ARG A 49 -8.81 -13.85 1.66
N ASP A 50 -8.92 -15.18 1.72
CA ASP A 50 -9.65 -15.97 0.73
C ASP A 50 -11.16 -15.71 0.79
N LYS A 51 -11.72 -15.58 1.99
CA LYS A 51 -13.13 -15.23 2.20
C LYS A 51 -13.44 -13.84 1.62
N TRP A 52 -12.60 -12.85 1.88
CA TRP A 52 -12.78 -11.49 1.35
C TRP A 52 -12.74 -11.48 -0.18
N ARG A 53 -11.76 -12.13 -0.81
CA ARG A 53 -11.72 -12.18 -2.28
C ARG A 53 -12.96 -12.82 -2.88
N ARG A 54 -13.42 -13.95 -2.34
CA ARG A 54 -14.64 -14.63 -2.81
C ARG A 54 -15.88 -13.75 -2.66
N MET A 55 -16.01 -13.03 -1.54
CA MET A 55 -17.16 -12.17 -1.25
C MET A 55 -17.29 -11.02 -2.26
N TRP A 56 -16.17 -10.46 -2.72
CA TRP A 56 -16.14 -9.29 -3.60
C TRP A 56 -15.74 -9.62 -5.04
N ALA A 57 -15.64 -10.91 -5.37
CA ALA A 57 -15.19 -11.41 -6.68
C ALA A 57 -13.86 -10.78 -7.14
N PHE A 58 -12.92 -10.58 -6.19
CA PHE A 58 -11.58 -10.13 -6.54
C PHE A 58 -10.75 -11.29 -7.09
N GLU A 59 -10.03 -11.01 -8.17
CA GLU A 59 -9.04 -11.92 -8.73
C GLU A 59 -7.91 -12.22 -7.71
N PRO A 60 -7.21 -13.36 -7.87
CA PRO A 60 -6.00 -13.63 -7.12
C PRO A 60 -4.97 -12.48 -7.28
N PRO A 61 -4.14 -12.23 -6.24
CA PRO A 61 -3.06 -11.27 -6.38
C PRO A 61 -2.07 -11.74 -7.45
N GLU A 62 -1.51 -10.80 -8.19
CA GLU A 62 -0.41 -11.05 -9.12
C GLU A 62 0.86 -11.48 -8.35
N GLU A 63 1.68 -12.32 -8.99
CA GLU A 63 2.93 -12.82 -8.41
C GLU A 63 4.18 -12.11 -8.93
N ASP A 64 4.05 -11.33 -10.01
CA ASP A 64 5.16 -10.65 -10.65
C ASP A 64 5.75 -9.54 -9.77
N VAL A 65 7.07 -9.42 -9.85
CA VAL A 65 7.84 -8.36 -9.17
C VAL A 65 7.98 -7.19 -10.13
N HIS A 66 7.58 -6.01 -9.68
CA HIS A 66 7.70 -4.78 -10.44
C HIS A 66 8.47 -3.74 -9.65
N SER A 67 9.22 -2.92 -10.37
CA SER A 67 9.82 -1.70 -9.82
C SER A 67 8.73 -0.66 -9.51
N ASP A 68 9.04 0.30 -8.63
CA ASP A 68 8.10 1.37 -8.29
C ASP A 68 7.71 2.21 -9.53
N ASP A 69 8.63 2.44 -10.46
CA ASP A 69 8.38 3.16 -11.72
C ASP A 69 7.39 2.41 -12.63
N GLU A 70 7.52 1.08 -12.71
CA GLU A 70 6.58 0.25 -13.46
C GLU A 70 5.21 0.27 -12.79
N GLN A 71 5.15 0.14 -11.46
CA GLN A 71 3.90 0.18 -10.72
C GLN A 71 3.20 1.53 -10.82
N ALA A 72 3.95 2.63 -10.80
CA ALA A 72 3.41 3.97 -10.96
C ALA A 72 2.72 4.13 -12.33
N LYS A 73 3.35 3.67 -13.41
CA LYS A 73 2.75 3.67 -14.77
C LYS A 73 1.50 2.79 -14.85
N ARG A 74 1.52 1.62 -14.23
CA ARG A 74 0.38 0.71 -14.16
C ARG A 74 -0.80 1.35 -13.42
N TRP A 75 -0.54 2.01 -12.30
CA TRP A 75 -1.54 2.78 -11.55
C TRP A 75 -2.19 3.87 -12.40
N ILE A 76 -1.40 4.67 -13.12
CA ILE A 76 -1.97 5.70 -14.01
C ILE A 76 -2.87 5.09 -15.08
N THR A 77 -2.43 4.01 -15.72
CA THR A 77 -3.21 3.31 -16.76
C THR A 77 -4.54 2.79 -16.20
N ASP A 78 -4.50 2.18 -15.02
CA ASP A 78 -5.68 1.64 -14.35
C ASP A 78 -6.63 2.74 -13.87
N MET A 79 -6.09 3.84 -13.33
CA MET A 79 -6.87 5.03 -12.95
C MET A 79 -7.59 5.63 -14.15
N ASP A 80 -6.90 5.78 -15.28
CA ASP A 80 -7.49 6.33 -16.51
C ASP A 80 -8.61 5.43 -17.03
N ALA A 81 -8.41 4.11 -17.00
CA ALA A 81 -9.43 3.13 -17.39
C ALA A 81 -10.68 3.19 -16.48
N LYS A 82 -10.49 3.45 -15.19
CA LYS A 82 -11.57 3.55 -14.19
C LYS A 82 -12.15 4.95 -14.04
N GLY A 83 -11.56 5.95 -14.69
CA GLY A 83 -11.97 7.36 -14.55
C GLY A 83 -11.67 7.96 -13.18
N LEU A 84 -10.59 7.51 -12.51
CA LEU A 84 -10.10 8.08 -11.27
C LEU A 84 -9.26 9.33 -11.54
N GLU A 85 -9.65 10.43 -10.91
CA GLU A 85 -8.93 11.70 -11.01
C GLU A 85 -7.60 11.61 -10.24
N ARG A 86 -7.66 11.18 -8.97
CA ARG A 86 -6.50 11.05 -8.08
C ARG A 86 -6.60 9.82 -7.19
N VAL A 87 -5.45 9.38 -6.70
CA VAL A 87 -5.33 8.37 -5.65
C VAL A 87 -4.41 8.86 -4.54
N ASN A 88 -4.81 8.62 -3.31
CA ASN A 88 -4.01 8.86 -2.12
C ASN A 88 -3.50 7.55 -1.55
N PHE A 89 -2.18 7.45 -1.41
CA PHE A 89 -1.54 6.28 -0.82
C PHE A 89 -1.33 6.47 0.68
N VAL A 90 -1.79 5.50 1.47
CA VAL A 90 -1.56 5.46 2.93
C VAL A 90 -0.26 4.74 3.30
N MET A 91 0.36 4.08 2.33
CA MET A 91 1.66 3.42 2.48
C MET A 91 2.30 3.27 1.10
N GLY A 92 3.60 3.50 1.03
CA GLY A 92 4.41 3.30 -0.18
C GLY A 92 5.85 2.95 0.14
N GLY A 93 6.07 2.06 1.12
CA GLY A 93 7.43 1.63 1.48
C GLY A 93 8.17 2.58 2.42
N GLY A 94 7.48 3.51 3.10
CA GLY A 94 8.04 4.54 3.97
C GLY A 94 7.81 5.95 3.39
N ASN A 95 7.98 6.99 4.21
CA ASN A 95 7.71 8.38 3.79
C ASN A 95 8.59 8.78 2.60
N ASP A 96 9.89 8.49 2.65
CA ASP A 96 10.83 8.90 1.59
C ASP A 96 10.52 8.22 0.25
N ASN A 97 10.25 6.92 0.26
CA ASN A 97 9.91 6.18 -0.97
C ASN A 97 8.57 6.64 -1.53
N LEU A 98 7.57 6.85 -0.66
CA LEU A 98 6.28 7.37 -1.07
C LEU A 98 6.40 8.78 -1.68
N ALA A 99 7.25 9.65 -1.12
CA ALA A 99 7.52 10.96 -1.67
C ALA A 99 8.12 10.87 -3.09
N GLN A 100 9.02 9.92 -3.36
CA GLN A 100 9.56 9.68 -4.71
C GLN A 100 8.47 9.20 -5.68
N ILE A 101 7.61 8.28 -5.25
CA ILE A 101 6.48 7.79 -6.07
C ILE A 101 5.52 8.94 -6.42
N VAL A 102 5.15 9.76 -5.43
CA VAL A 102 4.25 10.92 -5.63
C VAL A 102 4.87 11.92 -6.62
N LYS A 103 6.19 12.16 -6.54
CA LYS A 103 6.92 13.06 -7.46
C LYS A 103 6.87 12.61 -8.92
N GLN A 104 6.62 11.34 -9.22
CA GLN A 104 6.47 10.86 -10.60
C GLN A 104 5.20 11.38 -11.28
N TYR A 105 4.10 11.51 -10.52
CA TYR A 105 2.80 11.94 -11.01
C TYR A 105 2.07 12.85 -10.00
N PRO A 106 2.61 14.05 -9.69
CA PRO A 106 2.14 14.88 -8.57
C PRO A 106 0.70 15.38 -8.72
N GLU A 107 0.18 15.44 -9.95
CA GLU A 107 -1.22 15.82 -10.21
C GLU A 107 -2.22 14.67 -10.03
N ARG A 108 -1.72 13.43 -9.92
CA ARG A 108 -2.52 12.20 -9.86
C ARG A 108 -2.35 11.45 -8.55
N PHE A 109 -1.18 11.54 -7.94
CA PHE A 109 -0.83 10.83 -6.71
C PHE A 109 -0.70 11.80 -5.54
N THR A 110 -1.22 11.39 -4.40
CA THR A 110 -0.94 12.00 -3.09
C THR A 110 -0.55 10.91 -2.09
N GLY A 111 -0.02 11.30 -0.94
CA GLY A 111 0.36 10.37 0.10
C GLY A 111 0.03 10.89 1.48
N PHE A 112 -0.25 9.99 2.42
CA PHE A 112 -0.23 10.30 3.85
C PHE A 112 1.12 9.91 4.44
N ALA A 113 1.69 10.85 5.20
CA ALA A 113 2.82 10.56 6.07
C ALA A 113 2.38 9.51 7.12
N HIS A 114 3.23 8.50 7.32
CA HIS A 114 2.98 7.45 8.31
C HIS A 114 4.29 7.13 9.04
N HIS A 115 4.28 7.30 10.36
CA HIS A 115 5.37 6.95 11.27
C HIS A 115 4.79 6.60 12.65
N ASN A 116 5.62 6.03 13.51
CA ASN A 116 5.23 5.70 14.86
C ASN A 116 5.16 6.96 15.73
N LEU A 117 3.99 7.26 16.28
CA LEU A 117 3.76 8.47 17.08
C LEU A 117 4.56 8.51 18.39
N PHE A 118 5.09 7.37 18.84
CA PHE A 118 5.85 7.25 20.09
C PHE A 118 7.36 7.16 19.89
N GLU A 119 7.84 7.22 18.64
CA GLU A 119 9.28 7.28 18.37
C GLU A 119 9.86 8.64 18.78
N GLU A 120 11.12 8.63 19.19
CA GLU A 120 11.86 9.86 19.44
C GLU A 120 11.91 10.68 18.13
N GLY A 121 11.52 11.95 18.20
CA GLY A 121 11.46 12.82 17.03
C GLY A 121 10.22 12.65 16.15
N ALA A 122 9.19 11.89 16.55
CA ALA A 122 7.98 11.68 15.75
C ALA A 122 7.32 12.98 15.23
N ALA A 123 7.27 14.04 16.06
CA ALA A 123 6.73 15.33 15.64
C ALA A 123 7.55 15.98 14.50
N ALA A 124 8.89 15.92 14.58
CA ALA A 124 9.77 16.44 13.54
C ALA A 124 9.68 15.59 12.27
N GLU A 125 9.54 14.27 12.39
CA GLU A 125 9.33 13.37 11.26
C GLU A 125 7.99 13.65 10.56
N LEU A 126 6.92 13.95 11.32
CA LEU A 126 5.66 14.37 10.72
C LEU A 126 5.84 15.65 9.90
N GLU A 127 6.46 16.68 10.49
CA GLU A 127 6.69 17.97 9.84
C GLU A 127 7.50 17.80 8.55
N ARG A 128 8.62 17.06 8.62
CA ARG A 128 9.44 16.72 7.46
C ARG A 128 8.63 16.02 6.38
N ALA A 129 7.91 14.95 6.75
CA ALA A 129 7.18 14.12 5.79
C ALA A 129 5.99 14.82 5.12
N VAL A 130 5.49 15.93 5.67
CA VAL A 130 4.40 16.71 5.05
C VAL A 130 4.90 17.96 4.31
N THR A 131 6.16 18.36 4.48
CA THR A 131 6.72 19.59 3.88
C THR A 131 7.82 19.37 2.84
N GLU A 132 8.48 18.21 2.82
CA GLU A 132 9.59 17.85 1.91
C GLU A 132 9.26 16.73 0.90
#